data_AF-A0A934BNI4-F1
#
_entry.id   AF-A0A934BNI4-F1
#
_cell.length_a   1.000
_cell.length_b   1.000
_cell.length_c   1.000
_cell.angle_alpha   90.00
_cell.angle_beta   90.00
_cell.angle_gamma   90.00
#
_symmetry.space_group_name_H-M   'P 1'
#
loop_
_entity.id
_entity.type
_entity.pdbx_description
1 polymer ?
#
loop_
_entity_poly.entity_id
_entity_poly.type
_entity_poly.pdbx_seq_one_letter_code
_entity_poly.pdbx_strand_id
1 'polypeptide(L)'
;MYMGLAAAIILLLLVPGLLGWIIPLAFGIGRIRKKTGGVVLTVVGGVWGLLALCFGGLVAWSITMGFRAMQVEDFDPAKFQGKTGKITLAHKAESELVLMSFGGMDTKRMRFKTLDGVFSVPEGKYFPFEFAAFARDPAGAKWKATCQLFGGAKDELSVSAESSQELAAGPPFTAKVKVSKQSGNEVAFDLKITGQGGHNYAFQRTDAADTPPGFEVVGPDGKVVLKDKFHFG
;
A
#
# COMPACT_ATOMS: atom_id res chain seq x y z
N MET A 1 12.06 -2.20 11.26
CA MET A 1 12.92 -3.25 11.87
C MET A 1 12.12 -4.38 12.54
N TYR A 2 11.02 -4.11 13.25
CA TYR A 2 10.22 -5.13 13.95
C TYR A 2 9.48 -6.15 13.07
N MET A 3 9.07 -5.77 11.84
CA MET A 3 8.39 -6.71 10.91
C MET A 3 9.29 -7.88 10.47
N GLY A 4 10.59 -7.63 10.25
CA GLY A 4 11.52 -8.68 9.79
C GLY A 4 11.78 -9.74 10.86
N LEU A 5 11.93 -9.32 12.12
CA LEU A 5 12.14 -10.22 13.26
C LEU A 5 10.89 -11.08 13.54
N ALA A 6 9.70 -10.47 13.49
CA ALA A 6 8.43 -11.21 13.67
C ALA A 6 8.24 -12.27 12.57
N ALA A 7 8.50 -11.92 11.31
CA ALA A 7 8.43 -12.86 10.20
C ALA A 7 9.42 -14.03 10.36
N ALA A 8 10.66 -13.75 10.77
CA ALA A 8 11.67 -14.76 11.01
C ALA A 8 11.26 -15.74 12.13
N ILE A 9 10.73 -15.24 13.25
CA ILE A 9 10.24 -16.08 14.36
C ILE A 9 9.08 -16.97 13.92
N ILE A 10 8.11 -16.41 13.18
CA ILE A 10 6.98 -17.18 12.64
C ILE A 10 7.48 -18.30 11.72
N LEU A 11 8.45 -18.01 10.85
CA LEU A 11 9.03 -19.00 9.95
C LEU A 11 9.76 -20.12 10.72
N LEU A 12 10.52 -19.74 11.75
CA LEU A 12 11.27 -20.67 12.60
C LEU A 12 10.36 -21.61 13.41
N LEU A 13 9.16 -21.15 13.78
CA LEU A 13 8.14 -21.98 14.45
C LEU A 13 7.32 -22.83 13.47
N LEU A 14 7.09 -22.35 12.24
CA LEU A 14 6.33 -23.07 11.22
C LEU A 14 7.09 -24.28 10.67
N VAL A 15 8.41 -24.16 10.48
CA VAL A 15 9.23 -25.22 9.85
C VAL A 15 9.18 -26.55 10.63
N PRO A 16 9.37 -26.58 11.97
CA PRO A 16 9.22 -27.81 12.76
C PRO A 16 7.80 -28.39 12.72
N GLY A 17 6.77 -27.54 12.72
CA GLY A 17 5.38 -27.99 12.60
C GLY A 17 5.09 -28.65 11.24
N LEU A 18 5.56 -28.03 10.16
CA LEU A 18 5.33 -28.48 8.79
C LEU A 18 6.20 -29.66 8.37
N LEU A 19 7.40 -29.85 8.96
CA LEU A 19 8.31 -30.95 8.63
C LEU A 19 8.35 -32.05 9.69
N GLY A 20 7.73 -31.82 10.86
CA GLY A 20 7.73 -32.75 11.99
C GLY A 20 7.08 -34.11 11.71
N TRP A 21 6.28 -34.25 10.64
CA TRP A 21 5.70 -35.53 10.22
C TRP A 21 6.71 -36.49 9.58
N ILE A 22 7.80 -35.97 9.02
CA ILE A 22 8.77 -36.78 8.25
C ILE A 22 9.43 -37.81 9.17
N ILE A 23 9.77 -37.42 10.40
CA ILE A 23 10.44 -38.27 11.39
C ILE A 23 9.57 -39.48 11.78
N PRO A 24 8.34 -39.33 12.33
CA PRO A 24 7.51 -40.46 12.70
C PRO A 24 7.10 -41.33 11.50
N LEU A 25 6.89 -40.72 10.32
CA LEU A 25 6.59 -41.47 9.09
C LEU A 25 7.76 -42.38 8.69
N ALA A 26 8.98 -41.82 8.62
CA ALA A 26 10.18 -42.59 8.27
C ALA A 26 10.46 -43.70 9.29
N PHE A 27 10.29 -43.41 10.59
CA PHE A 27 10.47 -44.41 11.66
C PHE A 27 9.41 -45.52 11.62
N GLY A 28 8.15 -45.15 11.33
CA GLY A 28 7.04 -46.09 11.14
C GLY A 28 7.29 -47.05 9.98
N ILE A 29 7.65 -46.53 8.80
CA ILE A 29 8.00 -47.32 7.62
C ILE A 29 9.17 -48.26 7.92
N GLY A 30 10.21 -47.76 8.60
CA GLY A 30 11.37 -48.56 9.00
C GLY A 30 11.00 -49.74 9.91
N ARG A 31 10.11 -49.54 10.88
CA ARG A 31 9.63 -50.61 11.77
C ARG A 31 8.72 -51.62 11.07
N ILE A 32 7.87 -51.18 10.15
CA ILE A 32 7.02 -52.08 9.35
C ILE A 32 7.90 -53.02 8.52
N ARG A 33 8.96 -52.49 7.88
CA ARG A 33 9.93 -53.29 7.12
C ARG A 33 10.64 -54.34 7.98
N LYS A 34 10.92 -54.01 9.25
CA LYS A 34 11.53 -54.94 10.22
C LYS A 34 10.52 -55.90 10.86
N LYS A 35 9.22 -55.82 10.51
CA LYS A 35 8.12 -56.58 11.13
C LYS A 35 7.99 -56.37 12.65
N THR A 36 8.46 -55.24 13.17
CA THR A 36 8.45 -54.91 14.61
C THR A 36 7.29 -53.97 14.99
N GLY A 37 6.18 -53.99 14.25
CA GLY A 37 5.10 -53.00 14.36
C GLY A 37 5.39 -51.71 13.59
N GLY A 38 4.74 -50.58 13.95
CA GLY A 38 4.97 -49.28 13.30
C GLY A 38 3.80 -48.74 12.46
N VAL A 39 2.69 -49.48 12.39
CA VAL A 39 1.45 -49.03 11.73
C VAL A 39 0.97 -47.70 12.31
N VAL A 40 0.89 -47.59 13.64
CA VAL A 40 0.44 -46.37 14.33
C VAL A 40 1.31 -45.15 13.98
N LEU A 41 2.64 -45.29 14.01
CA LEU A 41 3.56 -44.20 13.66
C LEU A 41 3.42 -43.77 12.20
N THR A 42 3.20 -44.73 11.31
CA THR A 42 2.99 -44.45 9.88
C THR A 42 1.68 -43.72 9.64
N VAL A 43 0.59 -44.14 10.30
CA VAL A 43 -0.72 -43.49 10.21
C VAL A 43 -0.66 -42.07 10.80
N VAL A 44 -0.09 -41.90 11.99
CA VAL A 44 0.03 -40.57 12.63
C VAL A 44 0.92 -39.64 11.79
N GLY A 45 2.07 -40.13 11.30
CA GLY A 45 2.92 -39.37 10.40
C GLY A 45 2.23 -39.00 9.09
N GLY A 46 1.47 -39.92 8.49
CA GLY A 46 0.72 -39.68 7.27
C GLY A 46 -0.40 -38.65 7.44
N VAL A 47 -1.19 -38.76 8.52
CA VAL A 47 -2.26 -37.81 8.84
C VAL A 47 -1.68 -36.42 9.15
N TRP A 48 -0.62 -36.33 9.96
CA TRP A 48 0.04 -35.05 10.26
C TRP A 48 0.64 -34.42 8.99
N GLY A 49 1.26 -35.23 8.11
CA GLY A 49 1.82 -34.76 6.84
C GLY A 49 0.76 -34.22 5.89
N LEU A 50 -0.39 -34.89 5.79
CA LEU A 50 -1.52 -34.41 4.99
C LEU A 50 -2.05 -33.07 5.52
N LEU A 51 -2.25 -32.94 6.83
CA LEU A 51 -2.70 -31.70 7.46
C LEU A 51 -1.69 -30.56 7.25
N ALA A 52 -0.39 -30.84 7.38
CA ALA A 52 0.67 -29.87 7.14
C ALA A 52 0.67 -29.38 5.68
N LEU A 53 0.48 -30.28 4.71
CA LEU A 53 0.39 -29.92 3.29
C LEU A 53 -0.86 -29.09 2.99
N CYS A 54 -2.03 -29.46 3.53
CA CYS A 54 -3.26 -28.67 3.38
C CYS A 54 -3.10 -27.26 3.98
N PHE A 55 -2.54 -27.16 5.18
CA PHE A 55 -2.30 -25.88 5.83
C PHE A 55 -1.29 -25.02 5.06
N GLY A 56 -0.17 -25.62 4.61
CA GLY A 56 0.81 -24.96 3.77
C GLY A 56 0.21 -24.46 2.45
N GLY A 57 -0.66 -25.26 1.82
CA GLY A 57 -1.42 -24.87 0.63
C GLY A 57 -2.34 -23.67 0.88
N LEU A 58 -3.08 -23.66 1.99
CA LEU A 58 -3.94 -22.54 2.37
C LEU A 58 -3.14 -21.26 2.63
N VAL A 59 -2.01 -21.35 3.35
CA VAL A 59 -1.14 -20.19 3.60
C VAL A 59 -0.57 -19.65 2.28
N ALA A 60 -0.06 -20.53 1.41
CA ALA A 60 0.45 -20.14 0.10
C ALA A 60 -0.64 -19.49 -0.77
N TRP A 61 -1.86 -20.04 -0.76
CA TRP A 61 -3.02 -19.48 -1.43
C TRP A 61 -3.40 -18.10 -0.89
N SER A 62 -3.51 -17.93 0.43
CA SER A 62 -3.81 -16.63 1.06
C SER A 62 -2.75 -15.57 0.73
N ILE A 63 -1.47 -15.95 0.74
CA ILE A 63 -0.37 -15.06 0.38
C ILE A 63 -0.47 -14.64 -1.10
N THR A 64 -0.69 -15.59 -2.00
CA THR A 64 -0.81 -15.30 -3.45
C THR A 64 -2.04 -14.45 -3.76
N MET A 65 -3.18 -14.69 -3.11
CA MET A 65 -4.37 -13.84 -3.23
C MET A 65 -4.10 -12.42 -2.68
N GLY A 66 -3.39 -12.31 -1.55
CA GLY A 66 -2.97 -11.03 -1.00
C GLY A 66 -2.06 -10.25 -1.95
N PHE A 67 -1.07 -10.90 -2.56
CA PHE A 67 -0.20 -10.26 -3.55
C PHE A 67 -0.95 -9.80 -4.80
N ARG A 68 -1.88 -10.61 -5.31
CA ARG A 68 -2.74 -10.22 -6.45
C ARG A 68 -3.59 -8.99 -6.11
N ALA A 69 -4.18 -8.94 -4.92
CA ALA A 69 -4.96 -7.79 -4.47
C ALA A 69 -4.12 -6.51 -4.30
N MET A 70 -2.78 -6.62 -4.23
CA MET A 70 -1.84 -5.49 -4.19
C MET A 70 -1.32 -5.06 -5.56
N GLN A 71 -1.49 -5.88 -6.61
CA GLN A 71 -1.05 -5.47 -7.96
C GLN A 71 -1.93 -4.35 -8.47
N VAL A 72 -1.27 -3.29 -8.95
CA VAL A 72 -1.93 -2.15 -9.58
C VAL A 72 -1.76 -2.29 -11.08
N GLU A 73 -2.86 -2.44 -11.80
CA GLU A 73 -2.89 -2.53 -13.26
C GLU A 73 -3.08 -1.14 -13.87
N ASP A 74 -2.27 -0.76 -14.86
CA ASP A 74 -2.49 0.48 -15.61
C ASP A 74 -3.69 0.31 -16.53
N PHE A 75 -4.66 1.22 -16.43
CA PHE A 75 -5.82 1.27 -17.32
C PHE A 75 -5.52 2.11 -18.57
N ASP A 76 -5.80 1.54 -19.74
CA ASP A 76 -5.66 2.20 -21.03
C ASP A 76 -7.05 2.46 -21.64
N PRO A 77 -7.56 3.71 -21.60
CA PRO A 77 -8.89 4.02 -22.13
C PRO A 77 -9.01 3.73 -23.63
N ALA A 78 -7.92 3.80 -24.40
CA ALA A 78 -7.96 3.59 -25.85
C ALA A 78 -8.17 2.11 -26.22
N LYS A 79 -7.86 1.18 -25.31
CA LYS A 79 -8.04 -0.27 -25.51
C LYS A 79 -9.34 -0.79 -24.91
N PHE A 80 -10.07 0.02 -24.15
CA PHE A 80 -11.27 -0.40 -23.47
C PHE A 80 -12.49 -0.29 -24.39
N GLN A 81 -13.23 -1.39 -24.55
CA GLN A 81 -14.41 -1.47 -25.44
C GLN A 81 -15.74 -1.22 -24.71
N GLY A 82 -15.73 -1.13 -23.38
CA GLY A 82 -16.93 -0.92 -22.57
C GLY A 82 -17.31 0.55 -22.43
N LYS A 83 -18.40 0.81 -21.69
CA LYS A 83 -18.82 2.17 -21.36
C LYS A 83 -17.92 2.78 -20.28
N THR A 84 -17.59 4.06 -20.45
CA THR A 84 -16.81 4.83 -19.48
C THR A 84 -17.61 6.03 -18.97
N GLY A 85 -17.40 6.37 -17.71
CA GLY A 85 -17.71 7.69 -17.16
C GLY A 85 -16.43 8.51 -16.96
N LYS A 86 -16.58 9.65 -16.29
CA LYS A 86 -15.50 10.58 -15.98
C LYS A 86 -15.36 10.81 -14.48
N ILE A 87 -14.12 10.94 -14.02
CA ILE A 87 -13.81 11.53 -12.71
C ILE A 87 -13.02 12.81 -12.97
N THR A 88 -13.49 13.93 -12.44
CA THR A 88 -12.89 15.25 -12.65
C THR A 88 -12.30 15.76 -11.35
N LEU A 89 -11.07 16.25 -11.42
CA LEU A 89 -10.41 16.95 -10.31
C LEU A 89 -10.68 18.45 -10.40
N ALA A 90 -10.65 19.13 -9.25
CA ALA A 90 -10.68 20.60 -9.23
C ALA A 90 -9.43 21.22 -9.88
N HIS A 91 -8.29 20.52 -9.81
CA HIS A 91 -7.03 20.94 -10.41
C HIS A 91 -6.77 20.24 -11.76
N LYS A 92 -6.49 21.03 -12.79
CA LYS A 92 -6.26 20.55 -14.16
C LYS A 92 -4.77 20.40 -14.46
N ALA A 93 -4.20 19.24 -14.13
CA ALA A 93 -2.80 18.92 -14.44
C ALA A 93 -2.58 17.41 -14.54
N GLU A 94 -1.36 17.04 -14.94
CA GLU A 94 -0.88 15.66 -14.95
C GLU A 94 -1.12 15.01 -13.58
N SER A 95 -1.92 13.95 -13.56
CA SER A 95 -2.32 13.25 -12.34
C SER A 95 -2.48 11.76 -12.57
N GLU A 96 -2.27 10.98 -11.52
CA GLU A 96 -2.58 9.55 -11.43
C GLU A 96 -3.60 9.31 -10.31
N LEU A 97 -4.56 8.42 -10.56
CA LEU A 97 -5.56 7.99 -9.59
C LEU A 97 -5.60 6.48 -9.56
N VAL A 98 -5.44 5.87 -8.39
CA VAL A 98 -5.63 4.44 -8.18
C VAL A 98 -7.01 4.23 -7.57
N LEU A 99 -7.84 3.47 -8.26
CA LEU A 99 -9.15 3.06 -7.79
C LEU A 99 -9.16 1.56 -7.48
N MET A 100 -9.89 1.19 -6.45
CA MET A 100 -10.16 -0.19 -6.10
C MET A 100 -11.59 -0.55 -6.50
N SER A 101 -11.76 -1.54 -7.38
CA SER A 101 -13.07 -2.09 -7.73
C SER A 101 -13.37 -3.34 -6.91
N PHE A 102 -14.61 -3.45 -6.40
CA PHE A 102 -15.10 -4.67 -5.76
C PHE A 102 -16.06 -5.41 -6.69
N GLY A 103 -15.58 -6.48 -7.32
CA GLY A 103 -16.37 -7.39 -8.15
C GLY A 103 -16.41 -8.79 -7.54
N GLY A 104 -17.19 -8.98 -6.47
CA GLY A 104 -17.28 -10.28 -5.80
C GLY A 104 -15.96 -10.67 -5.11
N MET A 105 -15.39 -11.84 -5.46
CA MET A 105 -14.11 -12.31 -4.89
C MET A 105 -12.87 -11.61 -5.45
N ASP A 106 -13.01 -10.85 -6.55
CA ASP A 106 -11.89 -10.18 -7.20
C ASP A 106 -11.86 -8.69 -6.84
N THR A 107 -10.98 -8.34 -5.91
CA THR A 107 -10.57 -6.95 -5.69
C THR A 107 -9.45 -6.61 -6.66
N LYS A 108 -9.67 -5.61 -7.51
CA LYS A 108 -8.66 -5.10 -8.44
C LYS A 108 -8.31 -3.66 -8.13
N ARG A 109 -7.03 -3.32 -8.21
CA ARG A 109 -6.55 -1.93 -8.16
C ARG A 109 -6.15 -1.51 -9.56
N MET A 110 -6.77 -0.46 -10.07
CA MET A 110 -6.48 0.07 -11.40
C MET A 110 -5.95 1.49 -11.28
N ARG A 111 -4.88 1.80 -12.01
CA ARG A 111 -4.30 3.13 -12.13
C ARG A 111 -4.79 3.81 -13.40
N PHE A 112 -5.35 4.98 -13.20
CA PHE A 112 -5.81 5.89 -14.24
C PHE A 112 -4.85 7.07 -14.31
N LYS A 113 -4.56 7.55 -15.52
CA LYS A 113 -3.68 8.71 -15.75
C LYS A 113 -4.43 9.76 -16.54
N THR A 114 -4.13 11.02 -16.28
CA THR A 114 -4.68 12.16 -17.02
C THR A 114 -3.62 13.25 -17.16
N LEU A 115 -3.75 14.11 -18.17
CA LEU A 115 -2.94 15.31 -18.36
C LEU A 115 -3.70 16.60 -17.99
N ASP A 116 -5.02 16.54 -17.89
CA ASP A 116 -5.91 17.71 -17.75
C ASP A 116 -6.80 17.65 -16.51
N GLY A 117 -6.59 16.66 -15.63
CA GLY A 117 -7.39 16.44 -14.44
C GLY A 117 -8.72 15.72 -14.69
N VAL A 118 -8.96 15.20 -15.89
CA VAL A 118 -10.15 14.40 -16.22
C VAL A 118 -9.73 12.96 -16.51
N PHE A 119 -10.19 12.02 -15.68
CA PHE A 119 -9.95 10.59 -15.88
C PHE A 119 -11.13 9.95 -16.62
N SER A 120 -10.84 9.11 -17.62
CA SER A 120 -11.81 8.18 -18.19
C SER A 120 -11.76 6.87 -17.42
N VAL A 121 -12.89 6.44 -16.86
CA VAL A 121 -12.98 5.29 -15.96
C VAL A 121 -14.14 4.38 -16.41
N PRO A 122 -13.98 3.05 -16.46
CA PRO A 122 -15.08 2.14 -16.76
C PRO A 122 -16.26 2.35 -15.81
N GLU A 123 -17.47 2.19 -16.34
CA GLU A 123 -18.68 2.20 -15.51
C GLU A 123 -18.58 1.15 -14.37
N GLY A 124 -18.89 1.57 -13.14
CA GLY A 124 -18.75 0.70 -11.97
C GLY A 124 -18.71 1.46 -10.64
N LYS A 125 -18.49 0.69 -9.56
CA LYS A 125 -18.31 1.18 -8.19
C LYS A 125 -16.87 1.03 -7.76
N TYR A 126 -16.32 2.08 -7.17
CA TYR A 126 -14.91 2.19 -6.84
C TYR A 126 -14.69 2.81 -5.48
N PHE A 127 -13.58 2.45 -4.85
CA PHE A 127 -13.02 3.19 -3.72
C PHE A 127 -11.74 3.87 -4.16
N PRO A 128 -11.63 5.21 -4.02
CA PRO A 128 -10.37 5.90 -4.20
C PRO A 128 -9.32 5.35 -3.22
N PHE A 129 -8.18 4.94 -3.76
CA PHE A 129 -7.13 4.29 -2.97
C PHE A 129 -5.94 5.23 -2.80
N GLU A 130 -5.37 5.71 -3.91
CA GLU A 130 -4.21 6.58 -3.93
C GLU A 130 -4.40 7.65 -5.00
N PHE A 131 -3.91 8.85 -4.75
CA PHE A 131 -3.87 9.92 -5.72
C PHE A 131 -2.46 10.51 -5.78
N ALA A 132 -2.03 10.87 -6.99
CA ALA A 132 -0.79 11.57 -7.24
C ALA A 132 -1.00 12.73 -8.22
N ALA A 133 -0.49 13.91 -7.88
CA ALA A 133 -0.38 15.05 -8.79
C ALA A 133 1.08 15.27 -9.16
N PHE A 134 1.33 15.72 -10.39
CA PHE A 134 2.66 15.99 -10.90
C PHE A 134 2.80 17.44 -11.35
N ALA A 135 3.97 18.01 -11.08
CA ALA A 135 4.34 19.34 -11.55
C ALA A 135 5.83 19.40 -11.88
N ARG A 136 6.24 20.35 -12.70
CA ARG A 136 7.65 20.69 -12.90
C ARG A 136 7.96 22.03 -12.25
N ASP A 137 9.09 22.13 -11.58
CA ASP A 137 9.59 23.41 -11.09
C ASP A 137 10.23 24.23 -12.23
N PRO A 138 10.59 25.51 -11.98
CA PRO A 138 11.21 26.35 -13.01
C PRO A 138 12.56 25.82 -13.53
N ALA A 139 13.24 24.95 -12.79
CA ALA A 139 14.47 24.29 -13.22
C ALA A 139 14.19 23.00 -14.03
N GLY A 140 12.91 22.64 -14.21
CA GLY A 140 12.47 21.49 -14.99
C GLY A 140 12.39 20.18 -14.20
N ALA A 141 12.75 20.17 -12.91
CA ALA A 141 12.68 18.97 -12.09
C ALA A 141 11.21 18.58 -11.84
N LYS A 142 10.91 17.28 -11.93
CA LYS A 142 9.54 16.77 -11.80
C LYS A 142 9.27 16.37 -10.34
N TRP A 143 8.21 16.94 -9.80
CA TRP A 143 7.71 16.72 -8.45
C TRP A 143 6.42 15.91 -8.50
N LYS A 144 6.24 15.04 -7.50
CA LYS A 144 5.05 14.23 -7.27
C LYS A 144 4.53 14.53 -5.87
N ALA A 145 3.26 14.90 -5.77
CA ALA A 145 2.52 15.01 -4.53
C ALA A 145 1.58 13.81 -4.41
N THR A 146 1.74 12.96 -3.41
CA THR A 146 0.95 11.73 -3.23
C THR A 146 0.16 11.71 -1.94
N CYS A 147 -1.07 11.21 -1.98
CA CYS A 147 -1.86 10.91 -0.79
C CYS A 147 -2.53 9.54 -0.90
N GLN A 148 -2.82 8.96 0.25
CA GLN A 148 -3.73 7.82 0.35
C GLN A 148 -5.14 8.37 0.64
N LEU A 149 -6.13 7.91 -0.13
CA LEU A 149 -7.51 8.40 -0.09
C LEU A 149 -8.43 7.53 0.77
N PHE A 150 -7.89 6.64 1.61
CA PHE A 150 -8.71 5.77 2.46
C PHE A 150 -9.60 6.57 3.42
N GLY A 151 -10.91 6.64 3.15
CA GLY A 151 -11.90 7.14 4.11
C GLY A 151 -13.10 6.19 4.25
N GLY A 152 -12.82 4.92 4.49
CA GLY A 152 -13.86 3.95 4.85
C GLY A 152 -14.97 3.79 3.80
N ALA A 153 -16.07 3.13 4.18
CA ALA A 153 -17.17 2.79 3.26
C ALA A 153 -17.94 4.00 2.69
N LYS A 154 -17.72 5.21 3.22
CA LYS A 154 -18.45 6.42 2.82
C LYS A 154 -17.94 7.07 1.55
N ASP A 155 -16.74 6.68 1.09
CA ASP A 155 -16.08 7.28 -0.07
C ASP A 155 -16.22 6.41 -1.34
N GLU A 156 -17.29 5.59 -1.43
CA GLU A 156 -17.59 4.84 -2.66
C GLU A 156 -17.97 5.82 -3.79
N LEU A 157 -17.21 5.78 -4.88
CA LEU A 157 -17.53 6.47 -6.12
C LEU A 157 -18.33 5.54 -7.04
N SER A 158 -19.54 5.97 -7.41
CA SER A 158 -20.32 5.32 -8.46
C SER A 158 -20.15 6.07 -9.77
N VAL A 159 -19.46 5.44 -10.73
CA VAL A 159 -19.21 5.99 -12.07
C VAL A 159 -20.22 5.35 -13.03
N SER A 160 -21.16 6.15 -13.54
CA SER A 160 -22.09 5.73 -14.60
C SER A 160 -21.57 6.14 -15.97
N ALA A 161 -22.00 5.43 -17.02
CA ALA A 161 -21.68 5.80 -18.39
C ALA A 161 -22.04 7.28 -18.67
N GLU A 162 -21.14 8.01 -19.33
CA GLU A 162 -21.32 9.43 -19.72
C GLU A 162 -21.53 10.42 -18.55
N SER A 163 -21.47 9.97 -17.31
CA SER A 163 -21.51 10.84 -16.13
C SER A 163 -20.13 11.41 -15.80
N SER A 164 -20.12 12.50 -15.03
CA SER A 164 -18.90 13.06 -14.45
C SER A 164 -19.09 13.17 -12.95
N GLN A 165 -18.15 12.61 -12.19
CA GLN A 165 -18.07 12.73 -10.74
C GLN A 165 -16.90 13.63 -10.37
N GLU A 166 -17.08 14.49 -9.37
CA GLU A 166 -15.98 15.30 -8.85
C GLU A 166 -15.27 14.56 -7.73
N LEU A 167 -13.92 14.62 -7.73
CA LEU A 167 -13.10 14.11 -6.65
C LEU A 167 -12.28 15.25 -6.03
N ALA A 168 -12.51 15.51 -4.74
CA ALA A 168 -11.80 16.52 -3.97
C ALA A 168 -10.41 16.02 -3.56
N ALA A 169 -9.49 15.97 -4.52
CA ALA A 169 -8.08 15.61 -4.32
C ALA A 169 -7.15 16.60 -5.04
N GLY A 170 -5.94 16.75 -4.51
CA GLY A 170 -4.91 17.64 -5.03
C GLY A 170 -4.89 19.03 -4.38
N PRO A 171 -4.33 20.05 -5.07
CA PRO A 171 -4.16 21.40 -4.54
C PRO A 171 -5.49 22.18 -4.43
N PRO A 172 -5.53 23.30 -3.66
CA PRO A 172 -4.41 23.92 -2.97
C PRO A 172 -3.93 23.12 -1.77
N PHE A 173 -2.61 23.10 -1.57
CA PHE A 173 -1.98 22.46 -0.43
C PHE A 173 -1.80 23.46 0.71
N THR A 174 -2.04 23.00 1.93
CA THR A 174 -1.79 23.75 3.17
C THR A 174 -0.72 23.01 3.96
N ALA A 175 0.42 23.66 4.18
CA ALA A 175 1.46 23.18 5.08
C ALA A 175 1.22 23.73 6.50
N LYS A 176 1.24 22.86 7.51
CA LYS A 176 1.14 23.23 8.92
C LYS A 176 2.29 22.58 9.68
N VAL A 177 3.03 23.39 10.43
CA VAL A 177 4.06 22.90 11.36
C VAL A 177 3.48 22.98 12.77
N LYS A 178 3.38 21.84 13.45
CA LYS A 178 3.04 21.79 14.87
C LYS A 178 4.35 21.74 15.67
N VAL A 179 4.47 22.62 16.64
CA VAL A 179 5.61 22.66 17.55
C VAL A 179 5.16 22.11 18.90
N SER A 180 5.90 21.15 19.45
CA SER A 180 5.64 20.61 20.78
C SER A 180 6.92 20.55 21.61
N LYS A 181 6.81 20.89 22.89
CA LYS A 181 7.91 20.77 23.84
C LYS A 181 8.06 19.29 24.23
N GLN A 182 9.27 18.75 24.10
CA GLN A 182 9.63 17.42 24.58
C GLN A 182 10.27 17.54 25.98
N SER A 183 10.58 16.41 26.63
CA SER A 183 11.27 16.43 27.93
C SER A 183 12.63 17.12 27.84
N GLY A 184 12.98 17.93 28.84
CA GLY A 184 14.24 18.68 28.85
C GLY A 184 14.18 19.95 28.00
N ASN A 185 15.22 20.18 27.19
CA ASN A 185 15.39 21.34 26.30
C ASN A 185 15.12 21.00 24.83
N GLU A 186 14.39 19.93 24.57
CA GLU A 186 14.07 19.46 23.21
C GLU A 186 12.73 20.01 22.72
N VAL A 187 12.66 20.26 21.42
CA VAL A 187 11.46 20.72 20.71
C VAL A 187 11.26 19.81 19.50
N ALA A 188 10.03 19.32 19.32
CA ALA A 188 9.64 18.54 18.16
C ALA A 188 8.84 19.40 17.17
N PHE A 189 9.14 19.24 15.89
CA PHE A 189 8.47 19.91 14.78
C PHE A 189 7.80 18.85 13.89
N ASP A 190 6.47 18.90 13.80
CA ASP A 190 5.70 18.00 12.94
C ASP A 190 5.17 18.78 11.73
N LEU A 191 5.71 18.50 10.54
CA LEU A 191 5.20 19.04 9.28
C LEU A 191 4.06 18.16 8.75
N LYS A 192 2.88 18.75 8.60
CA LYS A 192 1.72 18.13 7.96
C LYS A 192 1.33 18.94 6.74
N ILE A 193 1.25 18.30 5.57
CA ILE A 193 0.75 18.91 4.35
C ILE A 193 -0.60 18.29 4.02
N THR A 194 -1.63 19.11 3.89
CA THR A 194 -2.99 18.67 3.54
C THR A 194 -3.44 19.29 2.23
N GLY A 195 -4.10 18.53 1.36
CA GLY A 195 -4.72 19.04 0.13
C GLY A 195 -6.22 19.26 0.27
N GLN A 196 -6.89 19.41 -0.87
CA GLN A 196 -8.35 19.28 -0.95
C GLN A 196 -8.80 17.91 -0.42
N GLY A 197 -10.00 17.87 0.16
CA GLY A 197 -10.52 16.69 0.86
C GLY A 197 -9.90 16.45 2.25
N GLY A 198 -8.88 17.24 2.65
CA GLY A 198 -8.25 17.13 3.97
C GLY A 198 -7.26 15.96 4.10
N HIS A 199 -6.97 15.25 3.00
CA HIS A 199 -6.01 14.15 2.95
C HIS A 199 -4.57 14.65 3.14
N ASN A 200 -3.72 13.80 3.72
CA ASN A 200 -2.30 14.10 3.95
C ASN A 200 -1.48 13.79 2.69
N TYR A 201 -0.61 14.72 2.31
CA TYR A 201 0.25 14.59 1.14
C TYR A 201 1.72 14.47 1.54
N ALA A 202 2.42 13.58 0.83
CA ALA A 202 3.87 13.53 0.77
C ALA A 202 4.34 14.11 -0.56
N PHE A 203 5.49 14.78 -0.56
CA PHE A 203 6.10 15.38 -1.74
C PHE A 203 7.44 14.72 -1.99
N GLN A 204 7.68 14.33 -3.24
CA GLN A 204 8.93 13.72 -3.67
C GLN A 204 9.33 14.23 -5.04
N ARG A 205 10.62 14.30 -5.29
CA ARG A 205 11.16 14.46 -6.64
C ARG A 205 11.15 13.10 -7.34
N THR A 206 10.74 13.05 -8.60
CA THR A 206 10.71 11.78 -9.35
C THR A 206 12.05 11.43 -9.98
N ASP A 207 12.96 12.40 -10.07
CA ASP A 207 14.25 12.32 -10.77
C ASP A 207 15.47 12.30 -9.84
N ALA A 208 15.25 12.34 -8.53
CA ALA A 208 16.30 12.41 -7.52
C ALA A 208 15.96 11.53 -6.32
N ALA A 209 16.97 11.19 -5.52
CA ALA A 209 16.74 10.53 -4.24
C ALA A 209 15.86 11.40 -3.33
N ASP A 210 14.96 10.75 -2.59
CA ASP A 210 14.06 11.42 -1.65
C ASP A 210 14.88 12.23 -0.64
N THR A 211 14.79 13.55 -0.79
CA THR A 211 15.42 14.50 0.12
C THR A 211 14.30 15.12 0.95
N PRO A 212 14.31 14.94 2.28
CA PRO A 212 13.25 15.49 3.11
C PRO A 212 13.30 17.01 3.08
N PRO A 213 12.15 17.68 3.32
CA PRO A 213 12.10 19.12 3.40
C PRO A 213 13.02 19.65 4.50
N GLY A 214 13.67 20.78 4.25
CA GLY A 214 14.43 21.52 5.26
C GLY A 214 13.54 22.46 6.07
N PHE A 215 14.01 22.90 7.23
CA PHE A 215 13.46 24.04 7.95
C PHE A 215 14.56 24.95 8.48
N GLU A 216 14.19 26.22 8.69
CA GLU A 216 15.02 27.23 9.31
C GLU A 216 14.21 27.89 10.44
N VAL A 217 14.80 27.96 11.64
CA VAL A 217 14.24 28.71 12.76
C VAL A 217 14.89 30.08 12.75
N VAL A 218 14.05 31.12 12.68
CA VAL A 218 14.50 32.51 12.62
C VAL A 218 14.24 33.16 13.97
N GLY A 219 15.27 33.77 14.55
CA GLY A 219 15.20 34.50 15.81
C GLY A 219 14.48 35.85 15.66
N PRO A 220 14.21 36.55 16.79
CA PRO A 220 13.56 37.86 16.77
C PRO A 220 14.31 38.94 15.98
N ASP A 221 15.62 38.78 15.80
CA ASP A 221 16.48 39.69 15.02
C ASP A 221 16.53 39.33 13.52
N GLY A 222 15.72 38.37 13.07
CA GLY A 222 15.67 37.93 11.69
C GLY A 222 16.81 36.99 11.29
N LYS A 223 17.70 36.59 12.21
CA LYS A 223 18.79 35.67 11.90
C LYS A 223 18.37 34.22 12.06
N VAL A 224 18.91 33.36 11.20
CA VAL A 224 18.74 31.91 11.33
C VAL A 224 19.50 31.43 12.57
N VAL A 225 18.76 30.89 13.54
CA VAL A 225 19.32 30.33 14.79
C VAL A 225 19.47 28.82 14.74
N LEU A 226 18.70 28.14 13.88
CA LEU A 226 18.78 26.71 13.65
C LEU A 226 18.39 26.39 12.21
N LYS A 227 19.08 25.44 11.60
CA LYS A 227 18.74 24.86 10.31
C LYS A 227 18.85 23.36 10.39
N ASP A 228 17.81 22.66 9.96
CA ASP A 228 17.81 21.20 9.94
C ASP A 228 16.85 20.66 8.86
N LYS A 229 16.65 19.35 8.83
CA LYS A 229 15.72 18.67 7.93
C LYS A 229 14.68 17.88 8.71
N PHE A 230 13.50 17.75 8.14
CA PHE A 230 12.53 16.79 8.64
C PHE A 230 13.04 15.36 8.39
N HIS A 231 12.56 14.41 9.18
CA HIS A 231 12.74 13.00 8.90
C HIS A 231 11.43 12.43 8.35
N PHE A 232 11.54 11.51 7.38
CA PHE A 232 10.38 10.72 6.97
C PHE A 232 10.03 9.77 8.14
N GLY A 233 8.77 9.81 8.56
CA GLY A 233 8.22 8.93 9.61
C GLY A 233 7.68 7.62 9.07
#